data_AF-A0A3L7J8G2-F1
#
_entry.id   AF-A0A3L7J8G2-F1
#
_cell.length_a   1.000
_cell.length_b   1.000
_cell.length_c   1.000
_cell.angle_alpha   90.00
_cell.angle_beta   90.00
_cell.angle_gamma   90.00
#
_symmetry.space_group_name_H-M   'P 1'
#
loop_
_entity.id
_entity.type
_entity.pdbx_description
1 polymer ?
#
loop_
_entity_poly.entity_id
_entity_poly.type
_entity_poly.pdbx_seq_one_letter_code
_entity_poly.pdbx_strand_id
1 'polypeptide(L)'
;MTLFPPSPSDTDEQYPATPAELAQLERARKRSKRGWLALGLSFVILLVLALWPTSYVIQQPGPVFNTLGSVEIEDKEVPMITVDGAETFETGGALDMLTVQAVGNPDQRPNWFEISLAWLNPSKTVVPLEAIFPVGETTEQRDAENAALMVDSQQDAVAAALTTLGYEFPAQLTVGQVAEDTPADGELKVEDELVSVNGTTVTDLASLRKEIAANGTESAAAFGIVRGGVPMNIPITPTPATAADGTETGIIGIATKMVYDFPIDVTIQLDNVGGPSAGMMFALGIMDKLTEGELNGGSHVAGTGTIDAEGNVGAIGGIRQKLFGARDAGAKYFLAPETNCNEVVGHVPDGIRVFSVATLDQAATVLDAISSDSGFEALPTCE
;
A
#
# COMPACT_ATOMS: atom_id res chain seq x y z
N MET A 1 24.01 55.36 -74.81
CA MET A 1 22.89 54.40 -74.68
C MET A 1 22.45 54.44 -73.23
N THR A 2 21.35 55.12 -72.93
CA THR A 2 20.06 54.49 -72.52
C THR A 2 20.15 53.94 -71.09
N LEU A 3 19.29 54.24 -70.12
CA LEU A 3 17.95 54.83 -70.03
C LEU A 3 17.71 55.17 -68.54
N PHE A 4 16.76 56.07 -68.28
CA PHE A 4 16.18 56.47 -66.99
C PHE A 4 15.83 55.31 -66.03
N PRO A 5 15.58 55.63 -64.75
CA PRO A 5 14.19 55.49 -64.30
C PRO A 5 13.59 56.84 -63.85
N PRO A 6 12.28 57.05 -64.08
CA PRO A 6 11.58 58.27 -63.69
C PRO A 6 11.31 58.32 -62.18
N SER A 7 11.20 59.55 -61.66
CA SER A 7 10.63 59.86 -60.35
C SER A 7 9.24 59.24 -60.21
N PRO A 8 8.87 58.65 -59.06
CA PRO A 8 7.49 58.26 -58.83
C PRO A 8 6.64 59.53 -58.81
N SER A 9 5.68 59.59 -59.74
CA SER A 9 4.60 60.55 -59.76
C SER A 9 3.63 60.23 -58.62
N ASP A 10 3.39 61.21 -57.75
CA ASP A 10 2.18 61.28 -56.95
C ASP A 10 0.96 61.22 -57.87
N THR A 11 0.26 60.09 -57.86
CA THR A 11 -1.22 59.96 -57.96
C THR A 11 -1.57 58.48 -57.85
N ASP A 12 -1.38 57.87 -56.69
CA ASP A 12 -2.28 56.77 -56.30
C ASP A 12 -3.52 57.43 -55.73
N GLU A 13 -4.48 57.69 -56.62
CA GLU A 13 -5.84 58.06 -56.26
C GLU A 13 -6.39 56.89 -55.42
N GLN A 14 -6.29 56.99 -54.11
CA GLN A 14 -6.96 56.08 -53.18
C GLN A 14 -8.46 56.28 -53.37
N TYR A 15 -9.03 55.55 -54.33
CA TYR A 15 -10.46 55.39 -54.45
C TYR A 15 -10.98 54.92 -53.08
N PRO A 16 -11.90 55.66 -52.44
CA PRO A 16 -12.47 55.21 -51.18
C PRO A 16 -13.06 53.83 -51.44
N ALA A 17 -12.67 52.85 -50.62
CA ALA A 17 -13.13 51.47 -50.74
C ALA A 17 -14.64 51.46 -51.01
N THR A 18 -15.05 50.75 -52.05
CA THR A 18 -16.44 50.73 -52.46
C THR A 18 -17.32 50.25 -51.29
N PRO A 19 -18.60 50.64 -51.19
CA PRO A 19 -19.48 50.14 -50.15
C PRO A 19 -19.52 48.61 -50.06
N ALA A 20 -19.29 47.92 -51.19
CA ALA A 20 -19.16 46.47 -51.27
C ALA A 20 -17.87 45.94 -50.62
N GLU A 21 -16.72 46.57 -50.86
CA GLU A 21 -15.42 46.21 -50.24
C GLU A 21 -15.42 46.50 -48.73
N LEU A 22 -15.98 47.63 -48.29
CA LEU A 22 -16.18 47.93 -46.87
C LEU A 22 -17.11 46.90 -46.20
N ALA A 23 -18.19 46.49 -46.88
CA ALA A 23 -19.09 45.45 -46.39
C ALA A 23 -18.41 44.06 -46.34
N GLN A 24 -17.53 43.74 -47.27
CA GLN A 24 -16.75 42.49 -47.26
C GLN A 24 -15.72 42.48 -46.12
N LEU A 25 -15.01 43.59 -45.89
CA LEU A 25 -14.08 43.75 -44.76
C LEU A 25 -14.81 43.68 -43.42
N GLU A 26 -15.99 44.29 -43.30
CA GLU A 26 -16.83 44.16 -42.11
C GLU A 26 -17.29 42.72 -41.87
N ARG A 27 -17.71 41.99 -42.92
CA ARG A 27 -18.12 40.58 -42.82
C ARG A 27 -16.94 39.69 -42.42
N ALA A 28 -15.75 39.92 -42.98
CA ALA A 28 -14.52 39.22 -42.59
C ALA A 28 -14.13 39.51 -41.13
N ARG A 29 -14.19 40.78 -40.69
CA ARG A 29 -13.94 41.19 -39.31
C ARG A 29 -14.97 40.62 -38.33
N LYS A 30 -16.26 40.58 -38.69
CA LYS A 30 -17.33 39.96 -37.88
C LYS A 30 -17.16 38.43 -37.78
N ARG A 31 -16.73 37.75 -38.86
CA ARG A 31 -16.39 36.31 -38.84
C ARG A 31 -15.16 36.02 -37.98
N SER A 32 -14.10 36.82 -38.10
CA SER A 32 -12.90 36.72 -37.25
C SER A 32 -13.22 36.95 -35.76
N LYS A 33 -14.02 37.97 -35.42
CA LYS A 33 -14.51 38.21 -34.05
C LYS A 33 -15.33 37.04 -33.50
N ARG A 34 -16.21 36.44 -34.31
CA ARG A 34 -16.96 35.22 -33.93
C ARG A 34 -16.03 34.02 -33.72
N GLY A 35 -14.99 33.87 -34.54
CA GLY A 35 -13.96 32.84 -34.37
C GLY A 35 -13.19 33.00 -33.05
N TRP A 36 -12.73 34.21 -32.74
CA TRP A 36 -12.07 34.51 -31.46
C TRP A 36 -12.99 34.35 -30.24
N LEU A 37 -14.28 34.71 -30.36
CA LEU A 37 -15.27 34.47 -29.31
C LEU A 37 -15.53 32.98 -29.11
N ALA A 38 -15.63 32.20 -30.18
CA ALA A 38 -15.78 30.74 -30.10
C ALA A 38 -14.53 30.06 -29.50
N LEU A 39 -13.32 30.52 -29.87
CA LEU A 39 -12.07 30.08 -29.27
C LEU A 39 -11.99 30.43 -27.78
N GLY A 40 -12.35 31.67 -27.41
CA GLY A 40 -12.40 32.10 -26.02
C GLY A 40 -13.42 31.29 -25.20
N LEU A 41 -14.61 31.06 -25.74
CA LEU A 41 -15.63 30.23 -25.10
C LEU A 41 -15.17 28.78 -24.96
N SER A 42 -14.57 28.21 -26.00
CA SER A 42 -14.00 26.85 -25.95
C SER A 42 -12.88 26.74 -24.92
N PHE A 43 -12.04 27.76 -24.80
CA PHE A 43 -10.98 27.80 -23.80
C PHE A 43 -11.56 27.85 -22.38
N VAL A 44 -12.60 28.67 -22.16
CA VAL A 44 -13.30 28.72 -20.86
C VAL A 44 -13.96 27.38 -20.54
N ILE A 45 -14.62 26.73 -21.51
CA ILE A 45 -15.23 25.40 -21.32
C ILE A 45 -14.16 24.36 -20.96
N LEU A 46 -13.05 24.34 -21.69
CA LEU A 46 -11.93 23.43 -21.41
C LEU A 46 -11.33 23.70 -20.02
N LEU A 47 -11.23 24.96 -19.60
CA LEU A 47 -10.72 25.32 -18.29
C LEU A 47 -11.69 24.89 -17.18
N VAL A 48 -13.01 25.02 -17.37
CA VAL A 48 -14.01 24.52 -16.44
C VAL A 48 -13.95 22.99 -16.34
N LEU A 49 -13.82 22.28 -17.46
CA LEU A 49 -13.64 20.83 -17.46
C LEU A 49 -12.33 20.40 -16.79
N ALA A 50 -11.24 21.12 -17.03
CA ALA A 50 -9.94 20.84 -16.44
C ALA A 50 -9.93 21.00 -14.91
N LEU A 51 -10.73 21.93 -14.39
CA LEU A 51 -10.89 22.18 -12.96
C LEU A 51 -12.02 21.38 -12.31
N TRP A 52 -12.75 20.57 -13.08
CA TRP A 52 -13.84 19.76 -12.55
C TRP A 52 -13.29 18.58 -11.72
N PRO A 53 -13.86 18.30 -10.53
CA PRO A 53 -13.42 17.18 -9.70
C PRO A 53 -13.62 15.84 -10.41
N THR A 54 -12.63 14.96 -10.29
CA THR A 54 -12.62 13.65 -10.95
C THR A 54 -13.11 12.53 -10.02
N SER A 55 -13.27 11.32 -10.54
CA SER A 55 -13.54 10.09 -9.77
C SER A 55 -12.28 9.23 -9.61
N TYR A 56 -11.12 9.88 -9.54
CA TYR A 56 -9.81 9.23 -9.46
C TYR A 56 -9.00 9.79 -8.29
N VAL A 57 -8.05 8.99 -7.81
CA VAL A 57 -7.02 9.40 -6.85
C VAL A 57 -5.64 9.12 -7.43
N ILE A 58 -4.65 9.86 -6.94
CA ILE A 58 -3.26 9.72 -7.39
C ILE A 58 -2.46 9.02 -6.30
N GLN A 59 -1.97 7.82 -6.55
CA GLN A 59 -0.98 7.17 -5.69
C GLN A 59 0.42 7.67 -6.03
N GLN A 60 1.19 8.03 -5.01
CA GLN A 60 2.58 8.50 -5.13
C GLN A 60 3.45 7.95 -3.98
N PRO A 61 4.79 8.01 -4.06
CA PRO A 61 5.66 7.61 -2.96
C PRO A 61 5.34 8.40 -1.70
N GLY A 62 5.21 7.70 -0.57
CA GLY A 62 5.02 8.31 0.74
C GLY A 62 6.35 8.47 1.50
N PRO A 63 6.28 8.87 2.79
CA PRO A 63 7.44 8.86 3.68
C PRO A 63 8.13 7.50 3.76
N VAL A 64 9.43 7.54 4.02
CA VAL A 64 10.31 6.37 4.18
C VAL A 64 10.84 6.37 5.61
N PHE A 65 10.86 5.20 6.23
CA PHE A 65 11.19 5.03 7.64
C PHE A 65 12.24 3.94 7.80
N ASN A 66 13.36 4.24 8.45
CA ASN A 66 14.41 3.27 8.72
C ASN A 66 14.11 2.50 10.02
N THR A 67 13.85 1.19 9.90
CA THR A 67 13.55 0.30 11.04
C THR A 67 14.68 0.17 12.05
N LEU A 68 15.92 0.42 11.62
CA LEU A 68 17.10 0.42 12.49
C LEU A 68 17.33 1.79 13.17
N GLY A 69 16.65 2.83 12.70
CA GLY A 69 16.82 4.20 13.14
C GLY A 69 15.82 4.63 14.22
N SER A 70 15.55 5.94 14.23
CA SER A 70 14.65 6.59 15.17
C SER A 70 13.50 7.30 14.44
N VAL A 71 12.39 7.52 15.15
CA VAL A 71 11.27 8.37 14.72
C VAL A 71 11.10 9.54 15.68
N GLU A 72 10.53 10.64 15.19
CA GLU A 72 10.23 11.81 16.01
C GLU A 72 8.79 11.71 16.54
N ILE A 73 8.64 11.61 17.86
CA ILE A 73 7.34 11.59 18.56
C ILE A 73 7.37 12.68 19.62
N GLU A 74 6.40 13.60 19.59
CA GLU A 74 6.30 14.73 20.52
C GLU A 74 7.61 15.53 20.67
N ASP A 75 8.24 15.90 19.55
CA ASP A 75 9.54 16.60 19.47
C ASP A 75 10.73 15.84 20.12
N LYS A 76 10.60 14.51 20.30
CA LYS A 76 11.65 13.65 20.81
C LYS A 76 11.99 12.54 19.83
N GLU A 77 13.29 12.32 19.66
CA GLU A 77 13.79 11.19 18.88
C GLU A 77 13.72 9.92 19.74
N VAL A 78 12.93 8.94 19.29
CA VAL A 78 12.78 7.62 19.94
C VAL A 78 13.17 6.52 18.95
N PRO A 79 13.86 5.45 19.40
CA PRO A 79 14.20 4.34 18.50
C PRO A 79 12.92 3.72 17.90
N MET A 80 12.96 3.39 16.61
CA MET A 80 11.81 2.80 15.92
C MET A 80 11.48 1.41 16.48
N ILE A 81 12.50 0.63 16.83
CA ILE A 81 12.35 -0.69 17.44
C ILE A 81 13.17 -0.70 18.74
N THR A 82 12.52 -1.04 19.84
CA THR A 82 13.18 -1.31 21.13
C THR A 82 12.87 -2.74 21.56
N VAL A 83 13.86 -3.41 22.13
CA VAL A 83 13.73 -4.77 22.65
C VAL A 83 14.21 -4.79 24.10
N ASP A 84 13.33 -5.21 24.99
CA ASP A 84 13.61 -5.42 26.41
C ASP A 84 13.50 -6.92 26.74
N GLY A 85 14.36 -7.42 27.62
CA GLY A 85 14.36 -8.83 28.03
C GLY A 85 15.26 -9.77 27.21
N ALA A 86 16.00 -9.24 26.22
CA ALA A 86 17.07 -9.94 25.51
C ALA A 86 18.33 -9.07 25.38
N GLU A 87 19.47 -9.71 25.09
CA GLU A 87 20.67 -9.01 24.64
C GLU A 87 20.42 -8.42 23.25
N THR A 88 20.81 -7.17 23.05
CA THR A 88 20.70 -6.47 21.78
C THR A 88 22.07 -6.04 21.27
N PHE A 89 22.19 -5.94 19.96
CA PHE A 89 23.44 -5.62 19.28
C PHE A 89 23.35 -4.27 18.55
N GLU A 90 24.51 -3.64 18.39
CA GLU A 90 24.63 -2.43 17.57
C GLU A 90 24.41 -2.77 16.09
N THR A 91 23.73 -1.85 15.40
CA THR A 91 23.32 -1.99 14.01
C THR A 91 23.83 -0.84 13.16
N GLY A 92 23.81 -1.00 11.84
CA GLY A 92 24.30 -0.02 10.89
C GLY A 92 23.52 -0.02 9.57
N GLY A 93 23.81 0.98 8.75
CA GLY A 93 23.11 1.17 7.47
C GLY A 93 21.63 1.53 7.66
N ALA A 94 20.79 0.99 6.76
CA ALA A 94 19.36 1.22 6.80
C ALA A 94 18.58 0.01 6.29
N LEU A 95 17.48 -0.29 6.99
CA LEU A 95 16.43 -1.21 6.57
C LEU A 95 15.13 -0.41 6.46
N ASP A 96 14.92 0.17 5.30
CA ASP A 96 13.83 1.11 5.04
C ASP A 96 12.52 0.39 4.72
N MET A 97 11.48 0.74 5.47
CA MET A 97 10.10 0.45 5.13
C MET A 97 9.48 1.63 4.37
N LEU A 98 8.61 1.30 3.43
CA LEU A 98 8.14 2.24 2.42
C LEU A 98 6.63 2.39 2.48
N THR A 99 6.16 3.63 2.40
CA THR A 99 4.72 3.93 2.39
C THR A 99 4.26 4.44 1.03
N VAL A 100 2.95 4.41 0.82
CA VAL A 100 2.28 4.96 -0.37
C VAL A 100 1.29 5.99 0.11
N GLN A 101 1.28 7.16 -0.54
CA GLN A 101 0.32 8.21 -0.26
C GLN A 101 -0.71 8.27 -1.39
N ALA A 102 -1.99 8.27 -1.03
CA ALA A 102 -3.08 8.60 -1.93
C ALA A 102 -3.38 10.11 -1.83
N VAL A 103 -3.24 10.82 -2.95
CA VAL A 103 -3.70 12.21 -3.09
C VAL A 103 -5.13 12.17 -3.58
N GLY A 104 -6.01 12.67 -2.72
CA GLY A 104 -7.45 12.75 -2.95
C GLY A 104 -8.24 11.74 -2.13
N ASN A 105 -9.47 12.12 -1.79
CA ASN A 105 -10.44 11.29 -1.08
C ASN A 105 -11.87 11.65 -1.55
N PRO A 106 -12.92 10.97 -1.07
CA PRO A 106 -14.30 11.26 -1.49
C PRO A 106 -14.73 12.72 -1.35
N ASP A 107 -14.18 13.43 -0.35
CA ASP A 107 -14.48 14.84 -0.02
C ASP A 107 -13.60 15.85 -0.78
N GLN A 108 -12.37 15.46 -1.13
CA GLN A 108 -11.35 16.29 -1.76
C GLN A 108 -10.77 15.57 -2.98
N ARG A 109 -11.43 15.73 -4.13
CA ARG A 109 -11.07 15.02 -5.36
C ARG A 109 -10.10 15.83 -6.23
N PRO A 110 -9.02 15.22 -6.74
CA PRO A 110 -8.14 15.85 -7.72
C PRO A 110 -8.92 16.26 -8.97
N ASN A 111 -8.52 17.37 -9.58
CA ASN A 111 -9.07 17.83 -10.84
C ASN A 111 -8.33 17.22 -12.04
N TRP A 112 -8.90 17.37 -13.24
CA TRP A 112 -8.34 16.80 -14.47
C TRP A 112 -6.96 17.33 -14.83
N PHE A 113 -6.61 18.56 -14.43
CA PHE A 113 -5.26 19.09 -14.62
C PHE A 113 -4.23 18.34 -13.77
N GLU A 114 -4.52 18.09 -12.49
CA GLU A 114 -3.68 17.30 -11.59
C GLU A 114 -3.53 15.85 -12.08
N ILE A 115 -4.62 15.22 -12.51
CA ILE A 115 -4.60 13.87 -13.12
C ILE A 115 -3.71 13.83 -14.36
N SER A 116 -3.83 14.84 -15.24
CA SER A 116 -3.02 14.91 -16.47
C SER A 116 -1.53 15.05 -16.17
N LEU A 117 -1.16 15.82 -15.14
CA LEU A 117 0.23 15.93 -14.69
C LEU A 117 0.73 14.63 -14.07
N ALA A 118 -0.12 13.90 -13.34
CA ALA A 118 0.24 12.63 -12.74
C ALA A 118 0.60 11.56 -13.79
N TRP A 119 -0.12 11.50 -14.92
CA TRP A 119 0.19 10.55 -16.01
C TRP A 119 1.54 10.77 -16.68
N LEU A 120 2.12 11.97 -16.57
CA LEU A 120 3.44 12.29 -17.11
C LEU A 120 4.58 11.92 -16.15
N ASN A 121 4.26 11.51 -14.92
CA ASN A 121 5.25 11.17 -13.90
C ASN A 121 5.25 9.64 -13.63
N PRO A 122 6.35 8.92 -13.91
CA PRO A 122 6.42 7.47 -13.71
C PRO A 122 6.31 7.02 -12.25
N SER A 123 6.56 7.91 -11.27
CA SER A 123 6.38 7.58 -9.86
C SER A 123 4.94 7.68 -9.37
N LYS A 124 4.01 8.17 -10.22
CA LYS A 124 2.61 8.37 -9.87
C LYS A 124 1.72 7.39 -10.62
N THR A 125 0.62 6.99 -9.99
CA THR A 125 -0.40 6.16 -10.65
C THR A 125 -1.78 6.72 -10.36
N VAL A 126 -2.60 6.83 -11.40
CA VAL A 126 -3.97 7.29 -11.30
C VAL A 126 -4.86 6.07 -11.21
N VAL A 127 -5.63 5.94 -10.12
CA VAL A 127 -6.54 4.82 -9.88
C VAL A 127 -7.96 5.32 -9.63
N PRO A 128 -9.00 4.54 -9.96
CA PRO A 128 -10.37 4.90 -9.61
C PRO A 128 -10.52 5.12 -8.10
N LEU A 129 -11.28 6.15 -7.71
CA LEU A 129 -11.55 6.47 -6.30
C LEU A 129 -12.10 5.26 -5.55
N GLU A 130 -13.06 4.55 -6.18
CA GLU A 130 -13.74 3.38 -5.60
C GLU A 130 -12.81 2.18 -5.37
N ALA A 131 -11.65 2.14 -6.04
CA ALA A 131 -10.65 1.09 -5.81
C ALA A 131 -9.90 1.28 -4.49
N ILE A 132 -9.90 2.49 -3.93
CA ILE A 132 -9.27 2.84 -2.65
C ILE A 132 -10.33 3.11 -1.57
N PHE A 133 -11.47 3.67 -1.95
CA PHE A 133 -12.59 4.01 -1.06
C PHE A 133 -13.86 3.32 -1.57
N PRO A 134 -14.12 2.06 -1.20
CA PRO A 134 -15.32 1.33 -1.58
C PRO A 134 -16.61 2.07 -1.18
N VAL A 135 -17.67 1.88 -1.96
CA VAL A 135 -18.96 2.53 -1.68
C VAL A 135 -19.56 1.95 -0.40
N GLY A 136 -19.85 2.81 0.57
CA GLY A 136 -20.49 2.43 1.84
C GLY A 136 -19.58 2.44 3.05
N GLU A 137 -18.28 2.70 2.87
CA GLU A 137 -17.29 2.82 3.94
C GLU A 137 -16.87 4.28 4.12
N THR A 138 -16.75 4.76 5.36
CA THR A 138 -16.23 6.11 5.64
C THR A 138 -14.71 6.11 5.73
N THR A 139 -14.09 7.27 5.50
CA THR A 139 -12.63 7.44 5.66
C THR A 139 -12.18 7.05 7.06
N GLU A 140 -12.94 7.45 8.09
CA GLU A 140 -12.62 7.15 9.49
C GLU A 140 -12.70 5.65 9.80
N GLN A 141 -13.67 4.93 9.23
CA GLN A 141 -13.80 3.48 9.39
C GLN A 141 -12.60 2.76 8.77
N ARG A 142 -12.22 3.17 7.56
CA ARG A 142 -11.07 2.63 6.84
C ARG A 142 -9.75 2.89 7.54
N ASP A 143 -9.58 4.09 8.10
CA ASP A 143 -8.38 4.46 8.84
C ASP A 143 -8.26 3.66 10.14
N ALA A 144 -9.37 3.42 10.83
CA ALA A 144 -9.41 2.54 12.00
C ALA A 144 -9.07 1.08 11.63
N GLU A 145 -9.59 0.56 10.51
CA GLU A 145 -9.26 -0.78 10.02
C GLU A 145 -7.77 -0.89 9.66
N ASN A 146 -7.23 0.07 8.91
CA ASN A 146 -5.80 0.08 8.54
C ASN A 146 -4.88 0.20 9.76
N ALA A 147 -5.31 0.89 10.82
CA ALA A 147 -4.59 0.97 12.08
C ALA A 147 -4.60 -0.39 12.81
N ALA A 148 -5.74 -1.08 12.84
CA ALA A 148 -5.83 -2.43 13.41
C ALA A 148 -4.93 -3.43 12.64
N LEU A 149 -4.99 -3.43 11.31
CA LEU A 149 -4.12 -4.25 10.46
C LEU A 149 -2.62 -3.95 10.65
N MET A 150 -2.27 -2.70 10.98
CA MET A 150 -0.88 -2.34 11.29
C MET A 150 -0.45 -2.93 12.63
N VAL A 151 -1.29 -2.87 13.66
CA VAL A 151 -1.02 -3.50 14.96
C VAL A 151 -0.81 -5.01 14.79
N ASP A 152 -1.70 -5.67 14.05
CA ASP A 152 -1.55 -7.11 13.75
C ASP A 152 -0.26 -7.39 12.99
N SER A 153 0.06 -6.59 11.96
CA SER A 153 1.30 -6.72 11.20
C SER A 153 2.56 -6.53 12.04
N GLN A 154 2.52 -5.70 13.08
CA GLN A 154 3.63 -5.54 14.01
C GLN A 154 3.80 -6.78 14.89
N GLN A 155 2.70 -7.34 15.40
CA GLN A 155 2.72 -8.57 16.20
C GLN A 155 3.22 -9.76 15.37
N ASP A 156 2.75 -9.91 14.13
CA ASP A 156 3.20 -10.96 13.23
C ASP A 156 4.68 -10.80 12.85
N ALA A 157 5.17 -9.55 12.72
CA ALA A 157 6.59 -9.29 12.50
C ALA A 157 7.47 -9.71 13.70
N VAL A 158 7.01 -9.44 14.93
CA VAL A 158 7.68 -9.90 16.15
C VAL A 158 7.67 -11.43 16.19
N ALA A 159 6.52 -12.06 15.94
CA ALA A 159 6.39 -13.51 15.92
C ALA A 159 7.31 -14.17 14.88
N ALA A 160 7.33 -13.65 13.65
CA ALA A 160 8.18 -14.17 12.58
C ALA A 160 9.66 -14.04 12.91
N ALA A 161 10.09 -12.88 13.42
CA ALA A 161 11.48 -12.65 13.82
C ALA A 161 11.92 -13.61 14.95
N LEU A 162 11.11 -13.71 16.00
CA LEU A 162 11.41 -14.56 17.16
C LEU A 162 11.40 -16.04 16.79
N THR A 163 10.43 -16.49 15.99
CA THR A 163 10.39 -17.87 15.47
C THR A 163 11.66 -18.19 14.66
N THR A 164 12.08 -17.28 13.77
CA THR A 164 13.30 -17.44 12.96
C THR A 164 14.55 -17.55 13.83
N LEU A 165 14.59 -16.81 14.94
CA LEU A 165 15.68 -16.86 15.92
C LEU A 165 15.58 -18.05 16.90
N GLY A 166 14.57 -18.91 16.75
CA GLY A 166 14.40 -20.13 17.53
C GLY A 166 13.75 -19.94 18.90
N TYR A 167 13.07 -18.81 19.13
CA TYR A 167 12.22 -18.64 20.32
C TYR A 167 10.92 -19.42 20.18
N GLU A 168 10.42 -19.94 21.30
CA GLU A 168 9.11 -20.58 21.39
C GLU A 168 8.19 -19.73 22.26
N PHE A 169 6.96 -19.51 21.80
CA PHE A 169 5.94 -18.76 22.54
C PHE A 169 4.53 -19.28 22.23
N PRO A 170 3.60 -19.20 23.18
CA PRO A 170 2.20 -19.48 22.93
C PRO A 170 1.58 -18.51 21.91
N ALA A 171 0.74 -19.03 21.03
CA ALA A 171 -0.07 -18.26 20.10
C ALA A 171 -1.54 -18.68 20.22
N GLN A 172 -2.44 -17.70 20.24
CA GLN A 172 -3.87 -17.90 20.41
C GLN A 172 -4.62 -17.21 19.28
N LEU A 173 -5.48 -17.95 18.59
CA LEU A 173 -6.42 -17.39 17.61
C LEU A 173 -7.59 -16.78 18.38
N THR A 174 -7.82 -15.48 18.24
CA THR A 174 -8.88 -14.77 18.95
C THR A 174 -9.82 -14.04 18.00
N VAL A 175 -11.05 -13.77 18.44
CA VAL A 175 -12.00 -12.93 17.71
C VAL A 175 -11.55 -11.47 17.81
N GLY A 176 -11.17 -10.88 16.69
CA GLY A 176 -10.82 -9.46 16.59
C GLY A 176 -12.04 -8.58 16.34
N GLN A 177 -12.99 -9.05 15.52
CA GLN A 177 -14.24 -8.34 15.23
C GLN A 177 -15.38 -9.33 14.98
N VAL A 178 -16.60 -8.91 15.30
CA VAL A 178 -17.84 -9.60 14.92
C VAL A 178 -18.66 -8.65 14.07
N ALA A 179 -19.06 -9.10 12.88
CA ALA A 179 -19.89 -8.32 11.98
C ALA A 179 -21.37 -8.40 12.41
N GLU A 180 -22.06 -7.26 12.34
CA GLU A 180 -23.50 -7.19 12.61
C GLU A 180 -24.29 -8.03 11.60
N ASP A 181 -25.45 -8.55 12.02
CA ASP A 181 -26.36 -9.34 11.17
C ASP A 181 -25.72 -10.63 10.59
N THR A 182 -24.72 -11.19 11.28
CA THR A 182 -24.05 -12.45 10.90
C THR A 182 -24.29 -13.57 11.93
N PRO A 183 -24.04 -14.85 11.59
CA PRO A 183 -24.24 -15.96 12.53
C PRO A 183 -23.48 -15.87 13.85
N ALA A 184 -22.33 -15.18 13.87
CA ALA A 184 -21.55 -14.96 15.08
C ALA A 184 -22.06 -13.79 15.93
N ASP A 185 -22.94 -12.94 15.39
CA ASP A 185 -23.50 -11.78 16.09
C ASP A 185 -24.29 -12.22 17.33
N GLY A 186 -23.98 -11.61 18.47
CA GLY A 186 -24.52 -11.98 19.78
C GLY A 186 -23.98 -13.28 20.39
N GLU A 187 -23.39 -14.17 19.58
CA GLU A 187 -22.86 -15.47 20.02
C GLU A 187 -21.37 -15.37 20.43
N LEU A 188 -20.53 -14.83 19.55
CA LEU A 188 -19.12 -14.57 19.79
C LEU A 188 -18.89 -13.13 20.27
N LYS A 189 -17.79 -12.92 20.98
CA LYS A 189 -17.35 -11.61 21.48
C LYS A 189 -15.89 -11.39 21.12
N VAL A 190 -15.53 -10.13 20.95
CA VAL A 190 -14.13 -9.71 20.80
C VAL A 190 -13.32 -10.24 22.00
N GLU A 191 -12.11 -10.71 21.73
CA GLU A 191 -11.20 -11.43 22.65
C GLU A 191 -11.63 -12.85 23.04
N ASP A 192 -12.67 -13.44 22.44
CA ASP A 192 -12.88 -14.89 22.59
C ASP A 192 -11.74 -15.65 21.92
N GLU A 193 -11.06 -16.52 22.66
CA GLU A 193 -10.07 -17.45 22.12
C GLU A 193 -10.78 -18.61 21.42
N LEU A 194 -10.50 -18.81 20.14
CA LEU A 194 -11.03 -19.88 19.31
C LEU A 194 -10.11 -21.09 19.42
N VAL A 195 -10.58 -22.14 20.11
CA VAL A 195 -9.77 -23.34 20.40
C VAL A 195 -10.12 -24.50 19.49
N SER A 196 -11.40 -24.66 19.12
CA SER A 196 -11.83 -25.78 18.28
C SER A 196 -13.12 -25.53 17.51
N VAL A 197 -13.30 -26.27 16.43
CA VAL A 197 -14.57 -26.40 15.70
C VAL A 197 -14.92 -27.89 15.61
N ASN A 198 -16.11 -28.27 16.08
CA ASN A 198 -16.57 -29.67 16.13
C ASN A 198 -15.59 -30.62 16.84
N GLY A 199 -14.83 -30.10 17.81
CA GLY A 199 -13.81 -30.86 18.55
C GLY A 199 -12.46 -30.98 17.83
N THR A 200 -12.32 -30.49 16.59
CA THR A 200 -11.03 -30.33 15.91
C THR A 200 -10.37 -29.05 16.37
N THR A 201 -9.14 -29.11 16.87
CA THR A 201 -8.37 -27.93 17.28
C THR A 201 -8.13 -27.02 16.07
N VAL A 202 -8.31 -25.72 16.29
CA VAL A 202 -7.97 -24.67 15.32
C VAL A 202 -6.91 -23.76 15.94
N THR A 203 -5.84 -23.52 15.20
CA THR A 203 -4.68 -22.74 15.67
C THR A 203 -4.45 -21.49 14.83
N ASP A 204 -5.08 -21.42 13.67
CA ASP A 204 -4.90 -20.38 12.68
C ASP A 204 -6.20 -20.20 11.87
N LEU A 205 -6.25 -19.13 11.08
CA LEU A 205 -7.42 -18.81 10.28
C LEU A 205 -7.68 -19.83 9.16
N ALA A 206 -6.64 -20.50 8.65
CA ALA A 206 -6.77 -21.48 7.57
C ALA A 206 -7.47 -22.75 8.05
N SER A 207 -7.05 -23.29 9.20
CA SER A 207 -7.67 -24.41 9.91
C SER A 207 -9.09 -24.05 10.35
N LEU A 208 -9.32 -22.84 10.87
CA LEU A 208 -10.67 -22.36 11.19
C LEU A 208 -11.59 -22.39 9.96
N ARG A 209 -11.18 -21.78 8.85
CA ARG A 209 -11.96 -21.77 7.59
C ARG A 209 -12.21 -23.17 7.06
N LYS A 210 -11.19 -24.03 7.10
CA LYS A 210 -11.29 -25.42 6.66
C LYS A 210 -12.34 -26.18 7.46
N GLU A 211 -12.35 -26.06 8.78
CA GLU A 211 -13.32 -26.77 9.63
C GLU A 211 -14.74 -26.20 9.47
N ILE A 212 -14.89 -24.88 9.29
CA ILE A 212 -16.19 -24.26 8.96
C ILE A 212 -16.71 -24.78 7.60
N ALA A 213 -15.85 -24.83 6.59
CA ALA A 213 -16.20 -25.35 5.27
C ALA A 213 -16.57 -26.84 5.32
N ALA A 214 -15.85 -27.64 6.11
CA ALA A 214 -16.14 -29.07 6.30
C ALA A 214 -17.49 -29.32 7.00
N ASN A 215 -17.90 -28.43 7.90
CA ASN A 215 -19.21 -28.50 8.54
C ASN A 215 -20.37 -28.20 7.56
N GLY A 216 -20.15 -27.27 6.62
CA GLY A 216 -21.20 -26.76 5.75
C GLY A 216 -22.19 -25.84 6.49
N THR A 217 -23.33 -25.56 5.84
CA THR A 217 -24.30 -24.53 6.27
C THR A 217 -25.63 -25.09 6.77
N GLU A 218 -25.81 -26.41 6.74
CA GLU A 218 -27.09 -27.07 7.08
C GLU A 218 -27.29 -27.29 8.59
N SER A 219 -26.21 -27.28 9.37
CA SER A 219 -26.23 -27.56 10.80
C SER A 219 -25.24 -26.72 11.58
N ALA A 220 -25.53 -26.49 12.86
CA ALA A 220 -24.65 -25.77 13.76
C ALA A 220 -23.31 -26.51 13.95
N ALA A 221 -22.21 -25.78 13.77
CA ALA A 221 -20.88 -26.19 14.20
C ALA A 221 -20.70 -25.85 15.69
N ALA A 222 -20.08 -26.76 16.45
CA ALA A 222 -19.76 -26.52 17.85
C ALA A 222 -18.40 -25.82 17.96
N PHE A 223 -18.40 -24.52 18.28
CA PHE A 223 -17.19 -23.74 18.51
C PHE A 223 -16.76 -23.87 19.97
N GLY A 224 -15.64 -24.53 20.20
CA GLY A 224 -14.97 -24.51 21.50
C GLY A 224 -14.18 -23.22 21.63
N ILE A 225 -14.54 -22.39 22.59
CA ILE A 225 -13.90 -21.11 22.86
C ILE A 225 -13.46 -21.01 24.32
N VAL A 226 -12.56 -20.07 24.62
CA VAL A 226 -12.27 -19.62 25.98
C VAL A 226 -12.63 -18.15 26.10
N ARG A 227 -13.58 -17.84 26.98
CA ARG A 227 -14.05 -16.47 27.25
C ARG A 227 -13.71 -16.08 28.68
N GLY A 228 -12.79 -15.12 28.85
CA GLY A 228 -12.33 -14.70 30.18
C GLY A 228 -11.74 -15.85 31.01
N GLY A 229 -11.02 -16.76 30.35
CA GLY A 229 -10.42 -17.95 30.98
C GLY A 229 -11.40 -19.11 31.24
N VAL A 230 -12.66 -19.00 30.85
CA VAL A 230 -13.67 -20.05 31.01
C VAL A 230 -13.92 -20.75 29.68
N PRO A 231 -13.63 -22.06 29.54
CA PRO A 231 -13.97 -22.82 28.35
C PRO A 231 -15.48 -22.93 28.14
N MET A 232 -15.95 -22.74 26.91
CA MET A 232 -17.34 -22.81 26.51
C MET A 232 -17.48 -23.47 25.14
N ASN A 233 -18.63 -24.10 24.86
CA ASN A 233 -18.99 -24.57 23.52
C ASN A 233 -20.22 -23.80 23.04
N ILE A 234 -20.08 -23.10 21.92
CA ILE A 234 -21.13 -22.27 21.31
C ILE A 234 -21.56 -22.89 19.98
N PRO A 235 -22.84 -23.25 19.80
CA PRO A 235 -23.34 -23.73 18.51
C PRO A 235 -23.59 -22.54 17.58
N ILE A 236 -22.91 -22.51 16.43
CA ILE A 236 -23.10 -21.46 15.42
C ILE A 236 -23.36 -22.13 14.07
N THR A 237 -24.45 -21.75 13.39
CA THR A 237 -24.77 -22.28 12.05
C THR A 237 -24.19 -21.35 10.98
N PRO A 238 -23.17 -21.79 10.21
CA PRO A 238 -22.62 -20.97 9.14
C PRO A 238 -23.67 -20.67 8.07
N THR A 239 -23.60 -19.48 7.47
CA THR A 239 -24.43 -19.10 6.32
C THR A 239 -23.63 -19.22 5.02
N PRO A 240 -24.27 -19.49 3.88
CA PRO A 240 -23.59 -19.51 2.59
C PRO A 240 -23.06 -18.12 2.22
N ALA A 241 -21.82 -18.06 1.76
CA ALA A 241 -21.25 -16.91 1.08
C ALA A 241 -20.47 -17.36 -0.15
N THR A 242 -20.52 -16.53 -1.19
CA THR A 242 -19.79 -16.78 -2.44
C THR A 242 -18.40 -16.14 -2.35
N ALA A 243 -17.36 -16.96 -2.42
CA ALA A 243 -15.98 -16.49 -2.52
C ALA A 243 -15.72 -15.81 -3.88
N ALA A 244 -14.61 -15.08 -3.97
CA ALA A 244 -14.24 -14.32 -5.18
C ALA A 244 -14.06 -15.21 -6.44
N ASP A 245 -13.79 -16.50 -6.26
CA ASP A 245 -13.66 -17.49 -7.34
C ASP A 245 -15.00 -18.17 -7.71
N GLY A 246 -16.11 -17.76 -7.08
CA GLY A 246 -17.45 -18.30 -7.32
C GLY A 246 -17.79 -19.56 -6.51
N THR A 247 -16.90 -20.02 -5.63
CA THR A 247 -17.20 -21.15 -4.74
C THR A 247 -18.13 -20.73 -3.59
N GLU A 248 -19.13 -21.55 -3.27
CA GLU A 248 -19.94 -21.36 -2.06
C GLU A 248 -19.21 -21.94 -0.85
N THR A 249 -19.05 -21.12 0.19
CA THR A 249 -18.40 -21.48 1.44
C THR A 249 -19.28 -21.06 2.62
N GLY A 250 -19.19 -21.77 3.74
CA GLY A 250 -19.83 -21.33 4.98
C GLY A 250 -19.06 -20.20 5.63
N ILE A 251 -19.75 -19.15 6.08
CA ILE A 251 -19.18 -18.07 6.88
C ILE A 251 -19.95 -17.89 8.17
N ILE A 252 -19.28 -17.35 9.20
CA ILE A 252 -19.90 -16.98 10.47
C ILE A 252 -19.85 -15.47 10.75
N GLY A 253 -19.06 -14.70 9.99
CA GLY A 253 -19.01 -13.24 10.11
C GLY A 253 -18.11 -12.70 11.22
N ILE A 254 -16.91 -13.26 11.38
CA ILE A 254 -15.88 -12.72 12.28
C ILE A 254 -14.61 -12.36 11.52
N ALA A 255 -13.88 -11.38 12.04
CA ALA A 255 -12.45 -11.21 11.78
C ALA A 255 -11.68 -11.78 12.96
N THR A 256 -10.61 -12.52 12.69
CA THR A 256 -9.74 -13.11 13.72
C THR A 256 -8.42 -12.37 13.77
N LYS A 257 -7.80 -12.32 14.94
CA LYS A 257 -6.43 -11.86 15.15
C LYS A 257 -5.65 -12.90 15.95
N MET A 258 -4.33 -12.92 15.79
CA MET A 258 -3.45 -13.72 16.61
C MET A 258 -3.00 -12.91 17.83
N VAL A 259 -2.97 -13.55 19.00
CA VAL A 259 -2.42 -12.99 20.23
C VAL A 259 -1.26 -13.88 20.66
N TYR A 260 -0.11 -13.27 20.89
CA TYR A 260 1.12 -13.94 21.25
C TYR A 260 1.55 -13.58 22.68
N ASP A 261 2.16 -14.55 23.38
CA ASP A 261 2.79 -14.34 24.69
C ASP A 261 4.31 -14.43 24.54
N PHE A 262 4.93 -13.33 24.11
CA PHE A 262 6.35 -13.30 23.79
C PHE A 262 7.23 -13.36 25.05
N PRO A 263 8.38 -14.06 25.00
CA PRO A 263 9.32 -14.13 26.13
C PRO A 263 10.13 -12.85 26.33
N ILE A 264 10.04 -11.91 25.39
CA ILE A 264 10.73 -10.62 25.39
C ILE A 264 9.78 -9.53 24.90
N ASP A 265 9.98 -8.30 25.37
CA ASP A 265 9.13 -7.17 25.03
C ASP A 265 9.71 -6.41 23.83
N VAL A 266 9.03 -6.47 22.69
CA VAL A 266 9.40 -5.72 21.48
C VAL A 266 8.39 -4.59 21.27
N THR A 267 8.86 -3.36 21.22
CA THR A 267 8.03 -2.18 20.92
C THR A 267 8.44 -1.59 19.58
N ILE A 268 7.44 -1.35 18.72
CA ILE A 268 7.61 -0.69 17.42
C ILE A 268 6.92 0.67 17.48
N GLN A 269 7.70 1.73 17.30
CA GLN A 269 7.23 3.11 17.30
C GLN A 269 6.97 3.56 15.87
N LEU A 270 5.69 3.67 15.52
CA LEU A 270 5.27 4.18 14.21
C LEU A 270 3.90 4.86 14.31
N ASP A 271 3.89 6.18 14.21
CA ASP A 271 2.66 6.97 14.24
C ASP A 271 2.15 7.28 12.83
N ASN A 272 0.83 7.32 12.68
CA ASN A 272 0.12 7.82 11.48
C ASN A 272 0.45 7.07 10.17
N VAL A 273 0.89 5.82 10.26
CA VAL A 273 1.07 4.94 9.09
C VAL A 273 0.18 3.71 9.26
N GLY A 274 -0.68 3.46 8.28
CA GLY A 274 -1.60 2.33 8.26
C GLY A 274 -1.23 1.26 7.23
N GLY A 275 -1.79 0.06 7.41
CA GLY A 275 -1.70 -1.04 6.47
C GLY A 275 -0.50 -1.98 6.69
N PRO A 276 -0.66 -3.29 6.46
CA PRO A 276 0.26 -4.33 6.95
C PRO A 276 1.56 -4.48 6.15
N SER A 277 1.83 -3.61 5.17
CA SER A 277 2.88 -3.81 4.16
C SER A 277 4.33 -3.64 4.66
N ALA A 278 4.47 -3.39 5.96
CA ALA A 278 5.69 -3.12 6.70
C ALA A 278 6.28 -4.36 7.37
N GLY A 279 5.45 -5.40 7.59
CA GLY A 279 5.75 -6.50 8.50
C GLY A 279 7.10 -7.16 8.26
N MET A 280 7.44 -7.46 7.01
CA MET A 280 8.73 -8.07 6.69
C MET A 280 9.92 -7.18 7.12
N MET A 281 9.84 -5.87 6.91
CA MET A 281 10.93 -4.95 7.27
C MET A 281 11.05 -4.78 8.78
N PHE A 282 9.93 -4.80 9.52
CA PHE A 282 9.97 -4.84 10.98
C PHE A 282 10.61 -6.12 11.50
N ALA A 283 10.24 -7.27 10.92
CA ALA A 283 10.82 -8.55 11.32
C ALA A 283 12.34 -8.56 11.11
N LEU A 284 12.83 -8.08 9.96
CA LEU A 284 14.26 -7.96 9.69
C LEU A 284 14.96 -6.99 10.67
N GLY A 285 14.33 -5.85 11.00
CA GLY A 285 14.87 -4.90 11.98
C GLY A 285 14.96 -5.47 13.39
N ILE A 286 14.00 -6.32 13.79
CA ILE A 286 14.04 -7.05 15.06
C ILE A 286 15.15 -8.11 15.03
N MET A 287 15.25 -8.89 13.95
CA MET A 287 16.30 -9.90 13.79
C MET A 287 17.69 -9.29 13.87
N ASP A 288 17.88 -8.13 13.23
CA ASP A 288 19.16 -7.41 13.23
C ASP A 288 19.55 -6.95 14.64
N LYS A 289 18.61 -6.38 15.41
CA LYS A 289 18.85 -6.00 16.80
C LYS A 289 19.14 -7.18 17.73
N LEU A 290 18.68 -8.39 17.40
CA LEU A 290 18.84 -9.61 18.20
C LEU A 290 19.97 -10.53 17.73
N THR A 291 20.68 -10.18 16.66
CA THR A 291 21.76 -10.98 16.09
C THR A 291 23.06 -10.20 16.14
N GLU A 292 24.17 -10.87 16.48
CA GLU A 292 25.48 -10.20 16.48
C GLU A 292 25.90 -9.83 15.05
N GLY A 293 26.14 -8.54 14.82
CA GLY A 293 26.55 -7.99 13.54
C GLY A 293 25.40 -7.36 12.74
N GLU A 294 25.75 -6.64 11.68
CA GLU A 294 24.80 -5.96 10.80
C GLU A 294 24.30 -6.94 9.72
N LEU A 295 23.01 -7.29 9.70
CA LEU A 295 22.44 -8.20 8.70
C LEU A 295 22.64 -7.65 7.28
N ASN A 296 22.52 -6.33 7.11
CA ASN A 296 22.72 -5.64 5.84
C ASN A 296 24.19 -5.24 5.57
N GLY A 297 25.13 -5.56 6.47
CA GLY A 297 26.53 -5.13 6.40
C GLY A 297 26.72 -3.61 6.26
N GLY A 298 25.81 -2.82 6.85
CA GLY A 298 25.85 -1.37 6.81
C GLY A 298 25.32 -0.76 5.50
N SER A 299 24.75 -1.59 4.62
CA SER A 299 24.16 -1.14 3.35
C SER A 299 22.80 -0.47 3.53
N HIS A 300 22.41 0.35 2.55
CA HIS A 300 21.07 0.93 2.48
C HIS A 300 20.14 0.02 1.67
N VAL A 301 19.30 -0.73 2.38
CA VAL A 301 18.32 -1.66 1.83
C VAL A 301 16.93 -1.12 2.13
N ALA A 302 16.04 -1.15 1.14
CA ALA A 302 14.62 -0.89 1.34
C ALA A 302 13.81 -2.14 1.00
N GLY A 303 12.58 -2.22 1.49
CA GLY A 303 11.72 -3.33 1.12
C GLY A 303 10.29 -3.13 1.58
N THR A 304 9.46 -4.12 1.23
CA THR A 304 8.06 -4.16 1.61
C THR A 304 7.56 -5.60 1.57
N GLY A 305 6.48 -5.87 2.28
CA GLY A 305 5.87 -7.19 2.34
C GLY A 305 5.04 -7.27 3.61
N THR A 306 3.82 -7.81 3.50
CA THR A 306 3.15 -8.31 4.70
C THR A 306 3.92 -9.53 5.20
N ILE A 307 3.74 -9.90 6.45
CA ILE A 307 4.34 -11.10 7.02
C ILE A 307 3.29 -11.79 7.88
N ASP A 308 3.26 -13.12 7.87
CA ASP A 308 2.58 -13.92 8.89
C ASP A 308 3.58 -14.42 9.94
N ALA A 309 3.10 -15.01 11.04
CA ALA A 309 3.97 -15.49 12.12
C ALA A 309 4.92 -16.62 11.72
N GLU A 310 4.59 -17.38 10.67
CA GLU A 310 5.45 -18.40 10.08
C GLU A 310 6.57 -17.80 9.22
N GLY A 311 6.54 -16.50 8.96
CA GLY A 311 7.54 -15.80 8.16
C GLY A 311 7.28 -15.85 6.66
N ASN A 312 6.07 -16.16 6.19
CA ASN A 312 5.71 -16.04 4.78
C ASN A 312 5.48 -14.58 4.42
N VAL A 313 6.10 -14.14 3.32
CA VAL A 313 5.99 -12.77 2.82
C VAL A 313 4.81 -12.68 1.85
N GLY A 314 3.87 -11.81 2.16
CA GLY A 314 2.65 -11.63 1.37
C GLY A 314 2.64 -10.37 0.50
N ALA A 315 1.63 -10.31 -0.36
CA ALA A 315 1.46 -9.25 -1.34
C ALA A 315 1.16 -7.89 -0.72
N ILE A 316 1.52 -6.82 -1.43
CA ILE A 316 1.29 -5.44 -1.02
C ILE A 316 0.69 -4.61 -2.16
N GLY A 317 0.13 -3.46 -1.81
CA GLY A 317 -0.30 -2.45 -2.79
C GLY A 317 0.78 -1.40 -3.08
N GLY A 318 0.78 -0.87 -4.31
CA GLY A 318 1.57 0.31 -4.70
C GLY A 318 3.09 0.07 -4.77
N ILE A 319 3.53 -1.14 -5.14
CA ILE A 319 4.96 -1.48 -5.21
C ILE A 319 5.76 -0.56 -6.13
N ARG A 320 5.13 -0.04 -7.20
CA ARG A 320 5.75 0.92 -8.11
C ARG A 320 6.16 2.20 -7.38
N GLN A 321 5.23 2.78 -6.61
CA GLN A 321 5.50 3.97 -5.80
C GLN A 321 6.60 3.70 -4.79
N LYS A 322 6.59 2.52 -4.17
CA LYS A 322 7.60 2.10 -3.19
C LYS A 322 8.99 1.97 -3.82
N LEU A 323 9.13 1.40 -5.02
CA LEU A 323 10.40 1.34 -5.76
C LEU A 323 10.99 2.74 -5.98
N PHE A 324 10.16 3.72 -6.38
CA PHE A 324 10.59 5.10 -6.53
C PHE A 324 10.94 5.75 -5.19
N GLY A 325 10.16 5.49 -4.13
CA GLY A 325 10.46 5.94 -2.77
C GLY A 325 11.81 5.42 -2.27
N ALA A 326 12.10 4.13 -2.49
CA ALA A 326 13.38 3.52 -2.14
C ALA A 326 14.56 4.16 -2.89
N ARG A 327 14.42 4.38 -4.20
CA ARG A 327 15.43 5.09 -4.99
C ARG A 327 15.66 6.50 -4.45
N ASP A 328 14.59 7.23 -4.19
CA ASP A 328 14.66 8.63 -3.75
C ASP A 328 15.26 8.75 -2.34
N ALA A 329 15.06 7.73 -1.49
CA ALA A 329 15.73 7.60 -0.19
C ALA A 329 17.22 7.23 -0.32
N GLY A 330 17.66 6.69 -1.46
CA GLY A 330 19.06 6.33 -1.72
C GLY A 330 19.38 4.84 -1.60
N ALA A 331 18.38 3.98 -1.40
CA ALA A 331 18.56 2.54 -1.29
C ALA A 331 19.18 1.94 -2.55
N LYS A 332 20.11 1.00 -2.37
CA LYS A 332 20.79 0.27 -3.45
C LYS A 332 20.12 -1.06 -3.77
N TYR A 333 19.43 -1.60 -2.78
CA TYR A 333 18.78 -2.90 -2.86
C TYR A 333 17.32 -2.77 -2.44
N PHE A 334 16.47 -3.55 -3.07
CA PHE A 334 15.04 -3.61 -2.78
C PHE A 334 14.60 -5.06 -2.57
N LEU A 335 13.92 -5.33 -1.45
CA LEU A 335 13.26 -6.61 -1.19
C LEU A 335 11.78 -6.52 -1.59
N ALA A 336 11.38 -7.26 -2.62
CA ALA A 336 10.03 -7.29 -3.16
C ALA A 336 9.35 -8.64 -2.88
N PRO A 337 8.08 -8.67 -2.46
CA PRO A 337 7.32 -9.92 -2.38
C PRO A 337 7.25 -10.59 -3.75
N GLU A 338 7.51 -11.91 -3.79
CA GLU A 338 7.42 -12.71 -5.02
C GLU A 338 6.08 -12.53 -5.73
N THR A 339 5.00 -12.47 -4.96
CA THR A 339 3.63 -12.29 -5.45
C THR A 339 3.37 -10.94 -6.13
N ASN A 340 4.27 -9.96 -5.98
CA ASN A 340 4.17 -8.66 -6.65
C ASN A 340 5.13 -8.51 -7.86
N CYS A 341 5.87 -9.56 -8.25
CA CYS A 341 6.87 -9.42 -9.32
C CYS A 341 6.29 -8.96 -10.65
N ASN A 342 5.05 -9.33 -10.98
CA ASN A 342 4.32 -8.84 -12.16
C ASN A 342 4.16 -7.30 -12.19
N GLU A 343 4.12 -6.63 -11.05
CA GLU A 343 4.04 -5.18 -10.94
C GLU A 343 5.41 -4.49 -10.89
N VAL A 344 6.47 -5.24 -10.54
CA VAL A 344 7.86 -4.80 -10.49
C VAL A 344 8.49 -4.76 -11.88
N VAL A 345 8.27 -5.81 -12.69
CA VAL A 345 8.90 -5.96 -14.00
C VAL A 345 8.53 -4.78 -14.92
N GLY A 346 9.54 -4.13 -15.49
CA GLY A 346 9.38 -2.94 -16.32
C GLY A 346 9.20 -1.61 -15.54
N HIS A 347 9.20 -1.64 -14.21
CA HIS A 347 8.99 -0.48 -13.34
C HIS A 347 10.15 -0.22 -12.37
N VAL A 348 11.21 -1.02 -12.42
CA VAL A 348 12.42 -0.81 -11.62
C VAL A 348 13.15 0.45 -12.09
N PRO A 349 13.34 1.47 -11.22
CA PRO A 349 14.12 2.64 -11.60
C PRO A 349 15.61 2.35 -11.67
N ASP A 350 16.36 3.17 -12.41
CA ASP A 350 17.82 3.04 -12.47
C ASP A 350 18.48 3.16 -11.08
N GLY A 351 19.50 2.34 -10.84
CA GLY A 351 20.34 2.43 -9.64
C GLY A 351 19.86 1.64 -8.43
N ILE A 352 18.79 0.85 -8.57
CA ILE A 352 18.32 -0.10 -7.54
C ILE A 352 18.33 -1.53 -8.08
N ARG A 353 18.82 -2.48 -7.27
CA ARG A 353 18.75 -3.92 -7.57
C ARG A 353 17.60 -4.53 -6.76
N VAL A 354 16.66 -5.19 -7.44
CA VAL A 354 15.47 -5.77 -6.81
C VAL A 354 15.64 -7.28 -6.66
N PHE A 355 15.46 -7.78 -5.45
CA PHE A 355 15.37 -9.21 -5.15
C PHE A 355 13.92 -9.58 -4.85
N SER A 356 13.54 -10.77 -5.30
CA SER A 356 12.24 -11.36 -5.00
C SER A 356 12.37 -12.21 -3.73
N VAL A 357 11.40 -12.12 -2.82
CA VAL A 357 11.37 -12.93 -1.59
C VAL A 357 9.95 -13.41 -1.32
N ALA A 358 9.82 -14.68 -0.93
CA ALA A 358 8.57 -15.30 -0.51
C ALA A 358 8.54 -15.59 1.00
N THR A 359 9.69 -15.52 1.68
CA THR A 359 9.84 -15.80 3.11
C THR A 359 10.84 -14.86 3.78
N LEU A 360 10.72 -14.70 5.10
CA LEU A 360 11.65 -13.95 5.92
C LEU A 360 13.07 -14.53 5.85
N ASP A 361 13.21 -15.85 5.81
CA ASP A 361 14.49 -16.54 5.64
C ASP A 361 15.17 -16.18 4.32
N GLN A 362 14.41 -16.09 3.22
CA GLN A 362 14.94 -15.66 1.94
C GLN A 362 15.38 -14.19 2.00
N ALA A 363 14.60 -13.33 2.67
CA ALA A 363 14.99 -11.94 2.88
C ALA A 363 16.29 -11.83 3.69
N ALA A 364 16.44 -12.60 4.77
CA ALA A 364 17.68 -12.68 5.55
C ALA A 364 18.85 -13.22 4.70
N THR A 365 18.61 -14.21 3.84
CA THR A 365 19.62 -14.73 2.91
C THR A 365 20.08 -13.67 1.90
N VAL A 366 19.17 -12.82 1.42
CA VAL A 366 19.51 -11.67 0.56
C VAL A 366 20.36 -10.66 1.34
N LEU A 367 20.04 -10.38 2.60
CA LEU A 367 20.83 -9.49 3.44
C LEU A 367 22.24 -10.04 3.69
N ASP A 368 22.40 -11.34 3.96
CA ASP A 368 23.71 -12.00 4.10
C ASP A 368 24.57 -11.89 2.82
N ALA A 369 23.95 -12.06 1.66
CA ALA A 369 24.60 -11.84 0.37
C ALA A 369 25.04 -10.37 0.16
N ILE A 370 24.21 -9.41 0.59
CA ILE A 370 24.55 -7.97 0.57
C ILE A 370 25.72 -7.69 1.53
N SER A 371 25.66 -8.21 2.75
CA SER A 371 26.69 -8.03 3.78
C SER A 371 28.05 -8.61 3.36
N SER A 372 28.03 -9.77 2.69
CA SER A 372 29.23 -10.43 2.18
C SER A 372 29.70 -9.94 0.80
N ASP A 373 28.95 -9.06 0.13
CA ASP A 373 29.13 -8.64 -1.27
C ASP A 373 29.33 -9.84 -2.23
N SER A 374 28.55 -10.91 -2.03
CA SER A 374 28.73 -12.18 -2.74
C SER A 374 27.40 -12.95 -2.88
N GLY A 375 27.36 -13.96 -3.76
CA GLY A 375 26.19 -14.85 -3.87
C GLY A 375 24.97 -14.32 -4.61
N PHE A 376 25.02 -13.09 -5.15
CA PHE A 376 23.88 -12.46 -5.83
C PHE A 376 23.27 -13.28 -6.97
N GLU A 377 24.07 -14.03 -7.72
CA GLU A 377 23.63 -14.79 -8.91
C GLU A 377 22.70 -15.97 -8.55
N ALA A 378 22.69 -16.40 -7.28
CA ALA A 378 21.83 -17.48 -6.80
C ALA A 378 20.50 -16.96 -6.22
N LEU A 379 20.34 -15.64 -6.08
CA LEU A 379 19.18 -15.04 -5.45
C LEU A 379 18.07 -14.79 -6.48
N PRO A 380 16.80 -15.08 -6.14
CA PRO A 380 15.69 -14.81 -7.02
C PRO A 380 15.49 -13.31 -7.25
N THR A 381 15.17 -12.96 -8.50
CA THR A 381 14.82 -11.61 -8.96
C THR A 381 13.47 -11.65 -9.65
N CYS A 382 12.78 -10.52 -9.74
CA CYS A 382 11.57 -10.44 -10.56
C CYS A 382 11.94 -10.41 -12.05
N GLU A 383 11.46 -11.38 -12.82
CA GLU A 383 11.71 -11.54 -14.27
C GLU A 383 10.46 -11.29 -15.14
#